data_AF-D1MPR5-F1
#
_entry.id   AF-D1MPR5-F1
#
_cell.length_a   1.000
_cell.length_b   1.000
_cell.length_c   1.000
_cell.angle_alpha   90.00
_cell.angle_beta   90.00
_cell.angle_gamma   90.00
#
_symmetry.space_group_name_H-M   'P 1'
#
loop_
_entity.id
_entity.type
_entity.pdbx_description
1 polymer ?
#
loop_
_entity_poly.entity_id
_entity_poly.type
_entity_poly.pdbx_seq_one_letter_code
_entity_poly.pdbx_strand_id
1 'polypeptide(L)'
;VIMGVGIGGDYPLSSIITSEFATTKWRGAMMAAVFAMQGIGQLVAALVMMFLTLGFKSSLEQAADTKSCTGDCQIAVDKMWRTLVGFGAVPACIALYYRLTIPETPRYTFDVARDVEQADEDVKAYINGKSEGNTDEVTRAQNLQSAK
;
A
#
# COMPACT_ATOMS: atom_id res chain seq x y z
N VAL A 1 -8.20 2.37 16.47
CA VAL A 1 -6.85 2.08 17.02
C VAL A 1 -6.06 1.16 16.10
N ILE A 2 -6.53 -0.06 15.80
CA ILE A 2 -5.82 -1.03 14.93
C ILE A 2 -5.46 -0.44 13.56
N MET A 3 -6.41 0.22 12.88
CA MET A 3 -6.17 0.90 11.61
C MET A 3 -5.07 1.98 11.70
N GLY A 4 -5.02 2.73 12.80
CA GLY A 4 -4.01 3.78 13.00
C GLY A 4 -2.60 3.22 13.16
N VAL A 5 -2.46 2.09 13.86
CA VAL A 5 -1.17 1.38 13.97
C VAL A 5 -0.72 0.85 12.61
N GLY A 6 -1.64 0.24 11.85
CA GLY A 6 -1.34 -0.27 10.51
C GLY A 6 -0.88 0.82 9.55
N ILE A 7 -1.61 1.94 9.47
CA ILE A 7 -1.24 3.07 8.63
C ILE A 7 0.10 3.66 9.10
N GLY A 8 0.32 3.83 10.41
CA GLY A 8 1.56 4.34 10.97
C GLY A 8 2.81 3.49 10.67
N GLY A 9 2.67 2.17 10.62
CA GLY A 9 3.75 1.25 10.23
C GLY A 9 3.98 1.17 8.72
N ASP A 10 2.95 1.40 7.91
CA ASP A 10 3.06 1.34 6.46
C ASP A 10 3.84 2.52 5.86
N TYR A 11 3.70 3.72 6.43
CA TYR A 11 4.41 4.92 5.99
C TYR A 11 5.95 4.78 5.96
N PRO A 12 6.63 4.34 7.05
CA PRO A 12 8.07 4.15 7.01
C PRO A 12 8.47 3.00 6.07
N LEU A 13 7.70 1.92 5.99
CA LEU A 13 8.02 0.79 5.12
C LEU A 13 7.94 1.16 3.63
N SER A 14 6.87 1.84 3.21
CA SER A 14 6.68 2.33 1.83
C SER A 14 7.77 3.31 1.41
N SER A 15 8.20 4.19 2.33
CA SER A 15 9.26 5.16 2.05
C SER A 15 10.65 4.52 1.97
N ILE A 16 10.92 3.46 2.73
CA ILE A 16 12.18 2.71 2.62
C ILE A 16 12.25 2.00 1.26
N ILE A 17 11.27 1.16 0.93
CA ILE A 17 11.24 0.36 -0.32
C ILE A 17 11.40 1.27 -1.54
N THR A 18 10.62 2.34 -1.61
CA THR A 18 10.66 3.28 -2.74
C THR A 18 12.02 3.99 -2.84
N SER A 19 12.72 4.19 -1.71
CA SER A 19 14.02 4.89 -1.70
C SER A 19 15.16 3.97 -2.12
N GLU A 20 15.02 2.67 -1.92
CA GLU A 20 16.03 1.67 -2.21
C GLU A 20 16.04 1.28 -3.70
N PHE A 21 14.87 1.26 -4.34
CA PHE A 21 14.75 1.05 -5.79
C PHE A 21 14.93 2.32 -6.64
N ALA A 22 14.88 3.52 -6.06
CA ALA A 22 15.00 4.77 -6.80
C ALA A 22 16.46 5.20 -7.03
N THR A 23 16.76 5.66 -8.26
CA THR A 23 18.06 6.23 -8.63
C THR A 23 18.34 7.53 -7.86
N THR A 24 19.60 7.78 -7.50
CA THR A 24 20.04 8.88 -6.62
C THR A 24 19.52 10.26 -7.04
N LYS A 25 19.32 10.50 -8.35
CA LYS A 25 18.78 11.75 -8.91
C LYS A 25 17.28 11.94 -8.67
N TRP A 26 16.50 10.85 -8.59
CA TRP A 26 15.03 10.89 -8.56
C TRP A 26 14.41 10.41 -7.24
N ARG A 27 15.22 9.94 -6.27
CA ARG A 27 14.76 9.49 -4.95
C ARG A 27 13.77 10.46 -4.28
N GLY A 28 14.10 11.75 -4.23
CA GLY A 28 13.25 12.77 -3.61
C GLY A 28 11.92 12.95 -4.34
N ALA A 29 11.93 12.94 -5.67
CA ALA A 29 10.73 13.06 -6.49
C ALA A 29 9.81 11.83 -6.34
N MET A 30 10.39 10.63 -6.27
CA MET A 30 9.66 9.38 -6.06
C MET A 30 8.99 9.36 -4.67
N MET A 31 9.69 9.79 -3.62
CA MET A 31 9.09 9.97 -2.27
C MET A 31 7.92 10.96 -2.29
N ALA A 32 8.12 12.12 -2.91
CA ALA A 32 7.09 13.14 -2.99
C ALA A 32 5.86 12.66 -3.77
N ALA A 33 6.05 11.88 -4.83
CA ALA A 33 4.96 11.28 -5.59
C ALA A 33 4.12 10.31 -4.74
N VAL A 34 4.75 9.51 -3.87
CA VAL A 34 4.04 8.63 -2.93
C VAL A 34 3.19 9.44 -1.94
N PHE A 35 3.73 10.51 -1.37
CA PHE A 35 2.95 11.37 -0.47
C PHE A 35 1.84 12.14 -1.19
N ALA A 36 2.03 12.51 -2.46
CA ALA A 36 1.00 13.16 -3.27
C ALA A 36 -0.23 12.26 -3.49
N MET A 37 -0.06 10.93 -3.54
CA MET A 37 -1.17 9.98 -3.66
C MET A 37 -2.14 10.02 -2.48
N GLN A 38 -1.71 10.50 -1.31
CA GLN A 38 -2.62 10.73 -0.18
C GLN A 38 -3.73 11.72 -0.54
N GLY A 39 -3.40 12.79 -1.25
CA GLY A 39 -4.40 13.78 -1.70
C GLY A 39 -5.40 13.19 -2.68
N ILE A 40 -4.93 12.32 -3.59
CA ILE A 40 -5.79 11.61 -4.55
C ILE A 40 -6.74 10.67 -3.81
N GLY A 41 -6.25 9.94 -2.81
CA GLY A 41 -7.10 9.08 -1.96
C GLY A 41 -8.22 9.87 -1.28
N GLN A 42 -7.92 11.06 -0.74
CA GLN A 42 -8.93 11.93 -0.13
C GLN A 42 -9.96 12.44 -1.14
N LEU A 43 -9.52 12.82 -2.35
CA LEU A 43 -10.42 13.24 -3.42
C LEU A 43 -11.38 12.11 -3.82
N VAL A 44 -10.86 10.90 -4.01
CA VAL A 44 -11.69 9.73 -4.37
C VAL A 44 -12.68 9.41 -3.25
N ALA A 45 -12.25 9.43 -1.99
CA ALA A 45 -13.14 9.22 -0.85
C ALA A 45 -14.27 10.27 -0.80
N ALA A 46 -13.95 11.54 -1.04
CA ALA A 46 -14.93 12.62 -1.10
C ALA A 46 -15.93 12.42 -2.24
N LEU A 47 -15.47 12.01 -3.42
CA LEU A 47 -16.34 11.69 -4.57
C LEU A 47 -17.26 10.52 -4.26
N VAL A 48 -16.74 9.42 -3.70
CA VAL A 48 -17.54 8.25 -3.32
C VAL A 48 -18.61 8.63 -2.30
N MET A 49 -18.23 9.38 -1.25
CA MET A 49 -19.18 9.88 -0.24
C MET A 49 -20.25 10.76 -0.88
N MET A 50 -19.89 11.62 -1.83
CA MET A 50 -20.84 12.48 -2.54
C MET A 50 -21.81 11.69 -3.43
N PHE A 51 -21.37 10.62 -4.09
CA PHE A 51 -22.29 9.75 -4.83
C PHE A 51 -23.22 8.97 -3.89
N LEU A 52 -22.72 8.52 -2.74
CA LEU A 52 -23.53 7.84 -1.73
C LEU A 52 -24.60 8.76 -1.12
N THR A 53 -24.28 10.02 -0.83
CA THR A 53 -25.27 11.00 -0.31
C THR A 53 -26.36 11.29 -1.34
N LEU A 54 -26.02 11.38 -2.63
CA LEU A 54 -27.00 11.53 -3.71
C LEU A 54 -27.91 10.30 -3.84
N GLY A 55 -27.35 9.09 -3.70
CA GLY A 55 -28.11 7.84 -3.77
C GLY A 55 -29.10 7.65 -2.61
N PHE A 56 -28.75 8.10 -1.40
CA PHE A 56 -29.61 8.01 -0.21
C PHE A 56 -30.40 9.29 0.08
N LYS A 57 -30.44 10.24 -0.86
CA LYS A 57 -31.08 11.56 -0.70
C LYS A 57 -32.51 11.46 -0.15
N SER A 58 -33.34 10.56 -0.69
CA SER A 58 -34.74 10.39 -0.27
C SER A 58 -34.90 9.94 1.19
N SER A 59 -33.93 9.21 1.73
CA SER A 59 -33.93 8.77 3.14
C SER A 59 -33.30 9.80 4.08
N LEU A 60 -32.50 10.73 3.55
CA LEU A 60 -31.82 11.80 4.29
C LEU A 60 -32.68 13.07 4.42
N GLU A 61 -33.49 13.40 3.41
CA GLU A 61 -34.36 14.59 3.42
C GLU A 61 -35.44 14.55 4.51
N GLN A 62 -35.74 13.37 5.05
CA GLN A 62 -36.77 13.20 6.07
C GLN A 62 -36.33 13.67 7.48
N ALA A 63 -35.03 13.89 7.69
CA ALA A 63 -34.47 14.39 8.94
C ALA A 63 -33.81 15.76 8.73
N ALA A 64 -34.42 16.82 9.25
CA ALA A 64 -33.87 18.18 9.18
C ALA A 64 -32.63 18.38 10.07
N ASP A 65 -32.37 17.47 11.01
CA ASP A 65 -31.26 17.57 11.95
C ASP A 65 -30.67 16.18 12.29
N THR A 66 -29.39 16.14 12.66
CA THR A 66 -28.69 14.91 13.06
C THR A 66 -29.32 14.24 14.28
N LYS A 67 -29.99 15.02 15.14
CA LYS A 67 -30.67 14.53 16.34
C LYS A 67 -32.07 13.95 16.07
N SER A 68 -32.70 14.31 14.95
CA SER A 68 -34.02 13.79 14.55
C SER A 68 -33.92 12.61 13.57
N CYS A 69 -32.72 12.29 13.09
CA CYS A 69 -32.42 11.12 12.27
C CYS A 69 -32.62 9.83 13.09
N THR A 70 -33.81 9.24 12.99
CA THR A 70 -34.21 8.03 13.72
C THR A 70 -34.80 7.01 12.74
N GLY A 71 -34.46 5.72 12.87
CA GLY A 71 -34.94 4.66 11.96
C GLY A 71 -34.22 4.65 10.60
N ASP A 72 -34.94 4.88 9.51
CA ASP A 72 -34.45 4.73 8.13
C ASP A 72 -33.24 5.62 7.81
N CYS A 73 -33.20 6.83 8.37
CA CYS A 73 -32.09 7.75 8.23
C CYS A 73 -30.79 7.19 8.86
N GLN A 74 -30.86 6.53 10.03
CA GLN A 74 -29.68 5.91 10.65
C GLN A 74 -29.19 4.71 9.85
N ILE A 75 -30.10 3.90 9.31
CA ILE A 75 -29.76 2.74 8.48
C ILE A 75 -29.09 3.19 7.17
N ALA A 76 -29.58 4.27 6.56
CA ALA A 76 -28.94 4.86 5.39
C ALA A 76 -27.51 5.33 5.69
N VAL A 77 -27.31 6.08 6.78
CA VAL A 77 -25.97 6.52 7.22
C VAL A 77 -25.05 5.34 7.53
N ASP A 78 -25.56 4.29 8.19
CA ASP A 78 -24.80 3.07 8.49
C ASP A 78 -24.31 2.37 7.21
N LYS A 79 -25.18 2.27 6.20
CA LYS A 79 -24.82 1.73 4.89
C LYS A 79 -23.78 2.60 4.16
N MET A 80 -23.88 3.92 4.27
CA MET A 80 -22.96 4.84 3.60
C MET A 80 -21.53 4.69 4.09
N TRP A 81 -21.29 4.71 5.41
CA TRP A 81 -19.91 4.59 5.92
C TRP A 81 -19.33 3.19 5.67
N ARG A 82 -20.15 2.13 5.77
CA ARG A 82 -19.71 0.76 5.45
C ARG A 82 -19.31 0.62 3.99
N THR A 83 -20.09 1.22 3.09
CA THR A 83 -19.78 1.19 1.65
C THR A 83 -18.52 1.99 1.35
N LEU A 84 -18.32 3.15 1.99
CA LEU A 84 -17.11 3.94 1.86
C LEU A 84 -15.87 3.17 2.32
N VAL A 85 -15.92 2.55 3.51
CA VAL A 85 -14.82 1.74 4.05
C VAL A 85 -14.59 0.50 3.17
N GLY A 86 -15.65 -0.15 2.71
CA GLY A 86 -15.58 -1.30 1.80
C GLY A 86 -14.91 -0.97 0.48
N PHE A 87 -15.20 0.20 -0.10
CA PHE A 87 -14.52 0.66 -1.31
C PHE A 87 -13.03 0.93 -1.06
N GLY A 88 -12.67 1.45 0.11
CA GLY A 88 -11.28 1.62 0.53
C GLY A 88 -10.52 0.31 0.75
N ALA A 89 -11.21 -0.80 1.02
CA ALA A 89 -10.57 -2.11 1.17
C ALA A 89 -10.02 -2.66 -0.16
N VAL A 90 -10.63 -2.31 -1.30
CA VAL A 90 -10.21 -2.77 -2.64
C VAL A 90 -8.75 -2.38 -2.96
N PRO A 91 -8.34 -1.10 -2.93
CA PRO A 91 -6.96 -0.72 -3.17
C PRO A 91 -6.01 -1.28 -2.09
N ALA A 92 -6.46 -1.49 -0.86
CA ALA A 92 -5.65 -2.11 0.19
C ALA A 92 -5.32 -3.58 -0.14
N CYS A 93 -6.29 -4.36 -0.64
CA CYS A 93 -6.06 -5.73 -1.09
C CYS A 93 -5.11 -5.77 -2.30
N ILE A 94 -5.26 -4.84 -3.24
CA ILE A 94 -4.37 -4.73 -4.41
C ILE A 94 -2.94 -4.40 -3.95
N ALA A 95 -2.78 -3.44 -3.04
CA ALA A 95 -1.48 -3.09 -2.48
C ALA A 95 -0.83 -4.27 -1.74
N LEU A 96 -1.63 -5.06 -1.00
CA LEU A 96 -1.16 -6.27 -0.33
C LEU A 96 -0.70 -7.33 -1.33
N TYR A 97 -1.45 -7.55 -2.41
CA TYR A 97 -1.03 -8.46 -3.48
C TYR A 97 0.33 -8.05 -4.05
N TYR A 98 0.49 -6.78 -4.44
CA TYR A 98 1.75 -6.32 -5.00
C TYR A 98 2.90 -6.40 -4.01
N ARG A 99 2.66 -6.10 -2.73
CA ARG A 99 3.68 -6.24 -1.70
C ARG A 99 4.18 -7.66 -1.49
N LEU A 100 3.32 -8.66 -1.68
CA LEU A 100 3.74 -10.06 -1.58
C LEU A 100 4.51 -10.54 -2.82
N THR A 101 4.38 -9.83 -3.95
CA THR A 101 5.01 -10.20 -5.23
C THR A 101 6.24 -9.36 -5.59
N ILE A 102 6.54 -8.29 -4.84
CA ILE A 102 7.71 -7.45 -5.10
C ILE A 102 8.95 -8.16 -4.52
N PRO A 103 10.04 -8.32 -5.30
CA PRO A 103 11.28 -8.88 -4.79
C PRO A 103 11.85 -8.00 -3.67
N GLU A 104 12.56 -8.63 -2.73
CA GLU A 104 13.20 -7.92 -1.62
C GLU A 104 14.19 -6.88 -2.14
N THR A 105 14.48 -5.87 -1.30
CA THR A 105 15.32 -4.76 -1.74
C THR A 105 16.77 -5.20 -1.83
N PRO A 106 17.50 -4.83 -2.91
CA PRO A 106 18.88 -5.29 -3.13
C PRO A 106 19.86 -4.77 -2.08
N ARG A 107 19.51 -3.67 -1.38
CA ARG A 107 20.28 -3.19 -0.23
C ARG A 107 20.08 -4.04 1.01
N TYR A 108 18.86 -4.55 1.24
CA TYR A 108 18.62 -5.47 2.34
C TYR A 108 19.38 -6.79 2.14
N THR A 109 19.33 -7.38 0.94
CA THR A 109 20.06 -8.62 0.66
C THR A 109 21.58 -8.44 0.67
N PHE A 110 22.09 -7.30 0.20
CA PHE A 110 23.52 -7.01 0.23
C PHE A 110 24.06 -6.67 1.64
N ASP A 111 23.46 -5.70 2.35
CA ASP A 111 24.01 -5.18 3.61
C ASP A 111 23.60 -6.01 4.84
N VAL A 112 22.37 -6.55 4.84
CA VAL A 112 21.82 -7.29 5.99
C VAL A 112 21.99 -8.80 5.82
N ALA A 113 21.57 -9.35 4.68
CA ALA A 113 21.71 -10.79 4.42
C ALA A 113 23.15 -11.20 4.03
N ARG A 114 24.02 -10.24 3.71
CA ARG A 114 25.41 -10.44 3.24
C ARG A 114 25.52 -11.39 2.05
N ASP A 115 24.50 -11.40 1.19
CA ASP A 115 24.44 -12.24 0.00
C ASP A 115 24.53 -11.36 -1.27
N VAL A 116 25.74 -11.31 -1.84
CA VAL A 116 26.04 -10.46 -3.00
C VAL A 116 25.45 -11.04 -4.29
N GLU A 117 25.30 -12.37 -4.37
CA GLU A 117 24.75 -13.04 -5.56
C GLU A 117 23.23 -12.89 -5.61
N GLN A 118 22.56 -13.07 -4.47
CA GLN A 118 21.12 -12.85 -4.33
C GLN A 118 20.75 -11.38 -4.68
N ALA A 119 21.54 -10.41 -4.22
CA ALA A 119 21.30 -8.99 -4.51
C ALA A 119 21.37 -8.64 -6.02
N ASP A 120 22.30 -9.22 -6.78
CA ASP A 120 22.39 -8.99 -8.23
C ASP A 120 21.21 -9.61 -8.98
N GLU A 121 20.75 -10.78 -8.52
CA GLU A 121 19.58 -11.44 -9.08
C GLU A 121 18.25 -10.74 -8.75
N ASP A 122 18.10 -10.20 -7.54
CA ASP A 122 16.92 -9.42 -7.16
C ASP A 122 16.79 -8.14 -8.00
N VAL A 123 17.92 -7.50 -8.34
CA VAL A 123 17.94 -6.37 -9.30
C VAL A 123 17.47 -6.82 -10.69
N LYS A 124 17.95 -7.96 -11.18
CA LYS A 124 17.54 -8.52 -12.48
C LYS A 124 16.06 -8.94 -12.47
N ALA A 125 15.57 -9.50 -11.36
CA ALA A 125 14.18 -9.88 -11.20
C ALA A 125 13.27 -8.64 -11.21
N TYR A 126 13.63 -7.58 -10.48
CA TYR A 126 12.91 -6.31 -10.48
C TYR A 126 12.83 -5.67 -11.87
N ILE A 127 13.96 -5.61 -12.60
CA ILE A 127 13.99 -5.05 -13.97
C ILE A 127 13.15 -5.88 -14.95
N ASN A 128 13.17 -7.21 -14.80
CA ASN A 128 12.43 -8.13 -15.66
C ASN A 128 10.96 -8.35 -15.21
N GLY A 129 10.51 -7.71 -14.14
CA GLY A 129 9.15 -7.88 -13.59
C GLY A 129 8.87 -9.26 -13.01
N LYS A 130 9.89 -9.98 -12.54
CA LYS A 130 9.77 -11.28 -11.87
C LYS A 130 9.71 -11.09 -10.35
N SER A 131 8.99 -11.99 -9.68
CA SER A 131 8.75 -11.93 -8.23
C SER A 131 9.96 -12.30 -7.38
N GLU A 132 10.89 -13.12 -7.90
CA GLU A 132 12.11 -13.55 -7.21
C GLU A 132 13.27 -13.72 -8.21
N GLY A 133 14.48 -13.40 -7.76
CA GLY A 133 15.73 -13.84 -8.40
C GLY A 133 15.98 -15.32 -8.06
N ASN A 134 16.21 -16.16 -9.06
CA ASN A 134 16.41 -17.59 -8.86
C ASN A 134 17.89 -17.92 -8.91
N THR A 135 18.55 -17.78 -7.76
CA THR A 135 19.98 -18.11 -7.62
C THR A 135 20.17 -19.62 -7.54
N ASP A 136 21.24 -20.12 -8.17
CA ASP A 136 21.67 -21.51 -8.04
C ASP A 136 22.10 -21.77 -6.57
N GLU A 137 21.27 -22.51 -5.81
CA GLU A 137 21.46 -22.72 -4.37
C GLU A 137 22.82 -23.37 -4.01
N VAL A 138 23.42 -24.09 -4.97
CA VAL A 138 24.72 -24.74 -4.82
C VAL A 138 25.86 -23.72 -4.78
N THR A 139 25.80 -22.67 -5.60
CA THR A 139 26.78 -21.57 -5.61
C THR A 139 26.63 -20.71 -4.35
N ARG A 140 25.38 -20.46 -3.93
CA ARG A 140 25.04 -19.75 -2.69
C ARG A 140 25.61 -20.46 -1.44
N ALA A 141 25.47 -21.78 -1.36
CA ALA A 141 25.99 -22.56 -0.24
C ALA A 141 27.54 -22.60 -0.21
N GLN A 142 28.20 -22.65 -1.37
CA GLN A 142 29.66 -22.65 -1.47
C GLN A 142 30.28 -21.31 -1.08
N ASN A 143 29.64 -20.19 -1.45
CA ASN A 143 30.12 -18.85 -1.12
C ASN A 143 29.92 -18.50 0.37
N LEU A 144 28.79 -18.90 0.97
CA LEU A 144 28.57 -18.78 2.41
C LEU A 144 29.56 -19.62 3.25
N GLN A 145 29.99 -20.77 2.72
CA GLN A 145 31.04 -21.59 3.35
C GLN A 145 32.45 -20.99 3.16
N SER A 146 32.70 -20.32 2.04
CA SER A 146 33.99 -19.69 1.72
C SER A 146 34.20 -18.33 2.42
N ALA A 147 33.13 -17.70 2.90
CA ALA A 147 33.15 -16.43 3.62
C ALA A 147 33.29 -16.57 5.15
N LYS A 148 33.39 -17.80 5.67
CA LYS A 148 33.69 -18.12 7.08
C LYS A 148 35.18 -18.34 7.28
#